data_AF-A0A1W0W3T7-F1
#
_entry.id   AF-A0A1W0W3T7-F1
#
_cell.length_a   1.000
_cell.length_b   1.000
_cell.length_c   1.000
_cell.angle_alpha   90.00
_cell.angle_beta   90.00
_cell.angle_gamma   90.00
#
_symmetry.space_group_name_H-M   'P 1'
#
loop_
_entity.id
_entity.type
_entity.pdbx_description
1 polymer ?
#
loop_
_entity_poly.entity_id
_entity_poly.type
_entity_poly.pdbx_seq_one_letter_code
_entity_poly.pdbx_strand_id
1 'polypeptide(L)'
;MDPSRPLLRRGAILSSSVQAATALLLVIVLLVTLLRLPLSASPHAAATATITDQHQEQTCDPTSPLDCADPRLFHLMMRSAIEAFPAVHFARFGRPVPGDPPSSSCDMAWRARSDSDSPSKATTKDYRRFAIARDPHTCAYSVLSIGDYHSGPNARKPRRGATNATIATPPPPALSRSQFVQGAYLAYLGGGDRCKPMPHYLRSLLCALAEARYLNRTLVLDLTLCLAASYAAPGTGGMPEEGKRLAFYIDVEHLQSQVPIIEERQFWADWDSWGVQGQLRARLIEDTKLVPIKFSKVRDTLIVRKFGDVEPGNYWYNVCEGEAKDLLRPLHSVMRWAPSLMHIVDDIISRMQPAFDSVHMNAKGVDLGQRVQEVLGGGRQVYIAGEGVNSALLESFKAECKCIVHYLDEFEDLWGTDTKWFLEMKRLNGGVPVEFDGYMREVVDREVFLKGKKKVEVLRNGFLWTLPRYASKSLVID
;
A
#
# COMPACT_ATOMS: atom_id res chain seq x y z
N MET A 1 36.73 -22.00 44.78
CA MET A 1 35.71 -20.94 44.75
C MET A 1 34.68 -21.35 43.72
N ASP A 2 33.47 -21.68 44.17
CA ASP A 2 32.40 -22.29 43.38
C ASP A 2 31.12 -21.43 43.57
N PRO A 3 30.52 -20.90 42.50
CA PRO A 3 29.24 -20.21 42.58
C PRO A 3 28.16 -20.95 41.79
N SER A 4 27.62 -22.00 42.41
CA SER A 4 26.35 -22.62 42.03
C SER A 4 25.38 -22.61 43.22
N ARG A 5 24.62 -21.50 43.42
CA ARG A 5 23.23 -21.48 43.94
C ARG A 5 22.68 -20.05 44.20
N PRO A 6 21.35 -19.87 44.12
CA PRO A 6 20.68 -18.56 44.13
C PRO A 6 20.27 -18.11 45.54
N LEU A 7 20.19 -16.79 45.74
CA LEU A 7 19.63 -16.18 46.95
C LEU A 7 18.11 -16.05 46.85
N LEU A 8 17.42 -16.79 47.72
CA LEU A 8 16.03 -16.61 48.12
C LEU A 8 15.83 -15.25 48.78
N ARG A 9 14.86 -14.46 48.30
CA ARG A 9 14.25 -13.36 49.08
C ARG A 9 12.73 -13.59 49.19
N ARG A 10 12.30 -13.91 50.42
CA ARG A 10 10.94 -13.76 50.97
C ARG A 10 10.44 -12.33 50.71
N GLY A 11 9.17 -12.00 50.48
CA GLY A 11 7.89 -12.70 50.47
C GLY A 11 6.79 -11.61 50.47
N ALA A 12 5.60 -11.91 49.98
CA ALA A 12 4.38 -11.17 50.30
C ALA A 12 3.20 -12.13 50.20
N ILE A 13 2.56 -12.36 51.35
CA ILE A 13 1.39 -13.21 51.56
C ILE A 13 0.17 -12.41 51.12
N LEU A 14 -0.60 -12.90 50.15
CA LEU A 14 -1.91 -12.36 49.79
C LEU A 14 -3.01 -13.39 50.07
N SER A 15 -3.71 -13.15 51.17
CA SER A 15 -5.11 -13.43 51.52
C SER A 15 -5.91 -14.38 50.59
N SER A 16 -6.30 -15.52 51.16
CA SER A 16 -7.08 -16.62 50.58
C SER A 16 -8.61 -16.39 50.50
N SER A 17 -9.10 -15.14 50.58
CA SER A 17 -10.54 -14.86 50.67
C SER A 17 -11.22 -14.47 49.34
N VAL A 18 -10.45 -14.06 48.33
CA VAL A 18 -11.00 -13.54 47.06
C VAL A 18 -11.26 -14.66 46.03
N GLN A 19 -10.52 -15.77 46.09
CA GLN A 19 -10.68 -16.90 45.16
C GLN A 19 -11.89 -17.80 45.49
N ALA A 20 -12.32 -17.84 46.76
CA ALA A 20 -13.50 -18.61 47.16
C ALA A 20 -14.81 -17.94 46.70
N ALA A 21 -14.86 -16.61 46.72
CA ALA A 21 -16.05 -15.84 46.34
C ALA A 21 -16.34 -15.90 44.83
N THR A 22 -15.30 -15.91 43.99
CA THR A 22 -15.43 -16.00 42.53
C THR A 22 -15.84 -17.39 42.05
N ALA A 23 -15.38 -18.46 42.73
CA ALA A 23 -15.81 -19.81 42.43
C ALA A 23 -17.29 -20.04 42.76
N LEU A 24 -17.79 -19.49 43.87
CA LEU A 24 -19.19 -19.64 44.27
C LEU A 24 -20.16 -18.92 43.30
N LEU A 25 -19.75 -17.76 42.78
CA LEU A 25 -20.54 -16.98 41.83
C LEU A 25 -20.68 -17.68 40.47
N LEU A 26 -19.63 -18.36 40.01
CA LEU A 26 -19.66 -19.16 38.78
C LEU A 26 -20.60 -20.37 38.89
N VAL A 27 -20.61 -21.05 40.05
CA VAL A 27 -21.51 -22.19 40.29
C VAL A 27 -22.98 -21.75 40.33
N ILE A 28 -23.29 -20.60 40.94
CA ILE A 28 -24.65 -20.06 40.99
C ILE A 28 -25.14 -19.68 39.59
N VAL A 29 -24.29 -19.04 38.77
CA VAL A 29 -24.65 -18.68 37.38
C VAL A 29 -24.89 -19.94 36.54
N LEU A 30 -24.09 -21.01 36.72
CA LEU A 30 -24.28 -22.27 36.02
C LEU A 30 -25.58 -22.99 36.43
N LEU A 31 -25.95 -22.92 37.72
CA LEU A 31 -27.21 -23.50 38.20
C LEU A 31 -28.42 -22.73 37.65
N VAL A 32 -28.34 -21.40 37.56
CA VAL A 32 -29.45 -20.57 37.04
C VAL A 32 -29.65 -20.76 35.53
N THR A 33 -28.58 -21.03 34.77
CA THR A 33 -28.69 -21.33 33.33
C THR A 33 -29.21 -22.74 33.07
N LEU A 34 -28.85 -23.73 33.88
CA LEU A 34 -29.37 -25.09 33.77
C LEU A 34 -30.84 -25.21 34.21
N LEU A 35 -31.31 -24.40 35.16
CA LEU A 35 -32.71 -24.40 35.60
C LEU A 35 -33.70 -23.72 34.61
N ARG A 36 -33.22 -23.07 33.55
CA ARG A 36 -34.08 -22.31 32.60
C ARG A 36 -34.28 -22.97 31.24
N LEU A 37 -33.90 -24.24 31.06
CA LEU A 37 -34.21 -25.00 29.84
C LEU A 37 -35.62 -25.61 29.94
N PRO A 38 -36.57 -25.29 29.03
CA PRO A 38 -37.84 -25.98 28.98
C PRO A 38 -37.65 -27.38 28.36
N LEU A 39 -37.92 -28.41 29.16
CA LEU A 39 -38.10 -29.79 28.71
C LEU A 39 -39.46 -29.90 28.02
N SER A 40 -39.47 -29.94 26.69
CA SER A 40 -40.63 -30.41 25.92
C SER A 40 -40.36 -31.82 25.41
N ALA A 41 -41.02 -32.79 26.03
CA ALA A 41 -41.05 -34.18 25.61
C ALA A 41 -42.44 -34.50 25.02
N SER A 42 -42.47 -35.09 23.83
CA SER A 42 -43.57 -35.96 23.37
C SER A 42 -43.19 -36.77 22.13
N PRO A 43 -43.86 -37.90 21.86
CA PRO A 43 -43.19 -39.14 21.50
C PRO A 43 -43.48 -39.64 20.07
N HIS A 44 -42.64 -40.61 19.68
CA HIS A 44 -42.79 -41.66 18.66
C HIS A 44 -43.85 -41.51 17.54
N ALA A 45 -43.35 -41.56 16.30
CA ALA A 45 -43.92 -42.44 15.28
C ALA A 45 -42.77 -43.09 14.49
N ALA A 46 -42.51 -44.36 14.76
CA ALA A 46 -41.66 -45.20 13.93
C ALA A 46 -42.47 -45.58 12.68
N ALA A 47 -42.03 -45.14 11.51
CA ALA A 47 -42.44 -45.71 10.24
C ALA A 47 -41.18 -46.24 9.54
N THR A 48 -41.04 -47.55 9.57
CA THR A 48 -40.04 -48.32 8.84
C THR A 48 -40.32 -48.17 7.35
N ALA A 49 -39.42 -47.51 6.61
CA ALA A 49 -39.37 -47.58 5.17
C ALA A 49 -37.92 -47.78 4.74
N THR A 50 -37.62 -49.04 4.43
CA THR A 50 -36.63 -49.54 3.47
C THR A 50 -35.60 -48.53 2.94
N ILE A 51 -34.35 -48.79 3.30
CA ILE A 51 -33.17 -48.36 2.55
C ILE A 51 -33.31 -48.89 1.12
N THR A 52 -33.77 -48.05 0.20
CA THR A 52 -33.38 -48.16 -1.20
C THR A 52 -32.12 -47.33 -1.37
N ASP A 53 -31.03 -48.05 -1.53
CA ASP A 53 -29.74 -47.57 -2.04
C ASP A 53 -29.98 -46.82 -3.36
N GLN A 54 -30.09 -45.50 -3.26
CA GLN A 54 -29.99 -44.59 -4.39
C GLN A 54 -28.64 -43.91 -4.24
N HIS A 55 -27.59 -44.59 -4.67
CA HIS A 55 -26.37 -43.94 -5.12
C HIS A 55 -26.74 -43.11 -6.36
N GLN A 56 -27.38 -41.96 -6.13
CA GLN A 56 -27.39 -40.91 -7.14
C GLN A 56 -25.94 -40.45 -7.24
N GLU A 57 -25.27 -40.84 -8.32
CA GLU A 57 -24.07 -40.13 -8.77
C GLU A 57 -24.41 -38.64 -8.75
N GLN A 58 -23.85 -37.92 -7.80
CA GLN A 58 -24.12 -36.51 -7.63
C GLN A 58 -23.37 -35.80 -8.75
N THR A 59 -23.98 -35.72 -9.93
CA THR A 59 -23.38 -35.07 -11.09
C THR A 59 -23.47 -33.56 -10.89
N CYS A 60 -22.34 -32.93 -10.65
CA CYS A 60 -22.22 -31.48 -10.60
C CYS A 60 -21.63 -30.98 -11.90
N ASP A 61 -22.22 -29.92 -12.44
CA ASP A 61 -21.68 -29.24 -13.61
C ASP A 61 -20.38 -28.50 -13.21
N PRO A 62 -19.21 -28.89 -13.73
CA PRO A 62 -17.94 -28.22 -13.44
C PRO A 62 -17.87 -26.83 -14.07
N THR A 63 -18.77 -26.50 -15.00
CA THR A 63 -18.85 -25.20 -15.65
C THR A 63 -19.82 -24.23 -14.97
N SER A 64 -20.61 -24.72 -14.00
CA SER A 64 -21.52 -23.88 -13.22
C SER A 64 -20.75 -22.88 -12.35
N PRO A 65 -21.29 -21.65 -12.16
CA PRO A 65 -20.70 -20.65 -11.27
C PRO A 65 -20.40 -21.19 -9.86
N LEU A 66 -19.25 -20.81 -9.30
CA LEU A 66 -18.93 -21.14 -7.92
C LEU A 66 -19.77 -20.29 -6.95
N ASP A 67 -20.35 -20.94 -5.95
CA ASP A 67 -20.93 -20.25 -4.80
C ASP A 67 -19.82 -19.97 -3.77
N CYS A 68 -19.20 -18.79 -3.88
CA CYS A 68 -18.18 -18.35 -2.93
C CYS A 68 -18.71 -18.11 -1.50
N ALA A 69 -20.03 -18.14 -1.28
CA ALA A 69 -20.60 -18.10 0.05
C ALA A 69 -20.71 -19.49 0.72
N ASP A 70 -20.41 -20.59 0.00
CA ASP A 70 -20.41 -21.94 0.55
C ASP A 70 -19.38 -22.04 1.71
N PRO A 71 -19.83 -22.39 2.94
CA PRO A 71 -18.93 -22.53 4.09
C PRO A 71 -17.78 -23.53 3.87
N ARG A 72 -18.01 -24.60 3.10
CA ARG A 72 -16.98 -25.61 2.79
C ARG A 72 -15.86 -24.98 1.96
N LEU A 73 -16.24 -24.12 1.02
CA LEU A 73 -15.28 -23.40 0.17
C LEU A 73 -14.50 -22.36 0.97
N PHE A 74 -15.17 -21.63 1.86
CA PHE A 74 -14.52 -20.71 2.79
C PHE A 74 -13.46 -21.41 3.66
N HIS A 75 -13.80 -22.56 4.26
CA HIS A 75 -12.88 -23.31 5.09
C HIS A 75 -11.71 -23.90 4.29
N LEU A 76 -11.97 -24.37 3.06
CA LEU A 76 -10.92 -24.83 2.15
C LEU A 76 -9.94 -23.70 1.83
N MET A 77 -10.43 -22.54 1.39
CA MET A 77 -9.58 -21.38 1.08
C MET A 77 -8.78 -20.92 2.31
N MET A 78 -9.40 -20.90 3.49
CA MET A 78 -8.74 -20.55 4.75
C MET A 78 -7.59 -21.52 5.05
N ARG A 79 -7.84 -22.83 4.94
CA ARG A 79 -6.81 -23.86 5.16
C ARG A 79 -5.68 -23.73 4.15
N SER A 80 -5.99 -23.63 2.86
CA SER A 80 -5.00 -23.47 1.80
C SER A 80 -4.14 -22.23 2.00
N ALA A 81 -4.71 -21.11 2.49
CA ALA A 81 -3.93 -19.93 2.84
C ALA A 81 -2.99 -20.15 4.02
N ILE A 82 -3.45 -20.81 5.09
CA ILE A 82 -2.62 -21.12 6.27
C ILE A 82 -1.46 -22.05 5.88
N GLU A 83 -1.72 -23.05 5.04
CA GLU A 83 -0.72 -23.99 4.56
C GLU A 83 0.28 -23.34 3.60
N ALA A 84 -0.19 -22.48 2.68
CA ALA A 84 0.67 -21.80 1.72
C ALA A 84 1.56 -20.72 2.36
N PHE A 85 1.13 -20.13 3.47
CA PHE A 85 1.81 -19.00 4.11
C PHE A 85 2.11 -19.28 5.59
N PRO A 86 3.01 -20.22 5.91
CA PRO A 86 3.30 -20.62 7.29
C PRO A 86 3.93 -19.51 8.15
N ALA A 87 4.54 -18.51 7.51
CA ALA A 87 5.12 -17.33 8.18
C ALA A 87 4.08 -16.24 8.49
N VAL A 88 2.85 -16.35 7.98
CA VAL A 88 1.82 -15.32 8.14
C VAL A 88 0.95 -15.63 9.35
N HIS A 89 0.97 -14.74 10.34
CA HIS A 89 0.06 -14.82 11.48
C HIS A 89 -1.32 -14.24 11.14
N PHE A 90 -2.19 -15.07 10.59
CA PHE A 90 -3.57 -14.70 10.25
C PHE A 90 -4.37 -14.30 11.49
N ALA A 91 -4.75 -13.03 11.58
CA ALA A 91 -5.60 -12.50 12.64
C ALA A 91 -7.10 -12.65 12.31
N ARG A 92 -7.48 -12.48 11.04
CA ARG A 92 -8.87 -12.60 10.60
C ARG A 92 -8.99 -12.86 9.10
N PHE A 93 -9.84 -13.79 8.71
CA PHE A 93 -10.29 -13.96 7.33
C PHE A 93 -11.59 -13.17 7.07
N GLY A 94 -11.70 -12.61 5.87
CA GLY A 94 -12.90 -11.99 5.32
C GLY A 94 -13.79 -13.02 4.64
N ARG A 95 -15.06 -12.66 4.40
CA ARG A 95 -15.96 -13.51 3.61
C ARG A 95 -15.46 -13.56 2.16
N PRO A 96 -15.36 -14.74 1.53
CA PRO A 96 -15.05 -14.85 0.13
C PRO A 96 -16.18 -14.26 -0.72
N VAL A 97 -15.82 -13.78 -1.89
CA VAL A 97 -16.75 -13.22 -2.87
C VAL A 97 -16.36 -13.73 -4.26
N PRO A 98 -17.29 -13.73 -5.23
CA PRO A 98 -16.95 -14.10 -6.61
C PRO A 98 -15.81 -13.26 -7.19
N GLY A 99 -14.87 -13.93 -7.88
CA GLY A 99 -13.83 -13.28 -8.69
C GLY A 99 -14.38 -12.74 -10.01
N ASP A 100 -13.49 -12.40 -10.95
CA ASP A 100 -13.91 -11.90 -12.27
C ASP A 100 -14.52 -13.03 -13.12
N PRO A 101 -15.54 -12.74 -13.96
CA PRO A 101 -16.12 -13.72 -14.85
C PRO A 101 -15.09 -14.24 -15.89
N PRO A 102 -15.14 -15.53 -16.27
CA PRO A 102 -16.07 -16.57 -15.81
C PRO A 102 -15.72 -17.09 -14.40
N SER A 103 -16.75 -17.28 -13.57
CA SER A 103 -16.70 -17.36 -12.08
C SER A 103 -16.16 -18.68 -11.49
N SER A 104 -15.08 -19.23 -12.05
CA SER A 104 -14.34 -20.36 -11.46
C SER A 104 -13.30 -19.92 -10.42
N SER A 105 -13.46 -18.72 -9.86
CA SER A 105 -12.57 -18.16 -8.85
C SER A 105 -13.33 -17.43 -7.75
N CYS A 106 -12.74 -17.41 -6.55
CA CYS A 106 -13.23 -16.65 -5.41
C CYS A 106 -12.13 -15.75 -4.86
N ASP A 107 -12.46 -14.49 -4.58
CA ASP A 107 -11.56 -13.55 -3.92
C ASP A 107 -11.81 -13.61 -2.41
N MET A 108 -10.76 -13.72 -1.60
CA MET A 108 -10.84 -13.68 -0.13
C MET A 108 -9.79 -12.75 0.45
N ALA A 109 -10.22 -11.91 1.38
CA ALA A 109 -9.34 -11.01 2.13
C ALA A 109 -8.93 -11.61 3.47
N TRP A 110 -7.79 -11.21 4.01
CA TRP A 110 -7.43 -11.44 5.40
C TRP A 110 -6.69 -10.25 6.01
N ARG A 111 -6.53 -10.30 7.33
CA ARG A 111 -5.67 -9.42 8.12
C ARG A 111 -4.62 -10.29 8.79
N ALA A 112 -3.36 -9.90 8.66
CA ALA A 112 -2.22 -10.56 9.28
C ALA A 112 -1.48 -9.58 10.19
N ARG A 113 -0.81 -10.08 11.23
CA ARG A 113 0.09 -9.25 12.06
C ARG A 113 1.50 -9.24 11.47
N SER A 114 2.18 -8.11 11.58
CA SER A 114 3.61 -7.99 11.29
C SER A 114 4.39 -8.49 12.51
N ASP A 115 5.03 -9.66 12.39
CA ASP A 115 5.81 -10.38 13.41
C ASP A 115 5.10 -10.67 14.75
N SER A 116 5.40 -11.82 15.36
CA SER A 116 4.87 -12.19 16.68
C SER A 116 5.34 -11.26 17.80
N ASP A 117 6.50 -10.62 17.60
CA ASP A 117 7.24 -9.87 18.61
C ASP A 117 7.11 -8.35 18.47
N SER A 118 6.37 -7.87 17.47
CA SER A 118 6.15 -6.44 17.27
C SER A 118 5.16 -5.88 18.32
N PRO A 119 5.50 -4.82 19.07
CA PRO A 119 4.58 -4.18 20.00
C PRO A 119 3.40 -3.47 19.28
N SER A 120 3.44 -3.41 17.94
CA SER A 120 2.39 -2.86 17.08
C SER A 120 1.21 -3.82 16.94
N LYS A 121 -0.02 -3.36 17.23
CA LYS A 121 -1.27 -4.06 16.89
C LYS A 121 -1.68 -3.87 15.42
N ALA A 122 -0.87 -3.21 14.60
CA ALA A 122 -1.21 -2.95 13.22
C ALA A 122 -1.29 -4.27 12.45
N THR A 123 -2.44 -4.50 11.82
CA THR A 123 -2.62 -5.66 10.93
C THR A 123 -2.52 -5.20 9.49
N THR A 124 -1.62 -5.79 8.71
CA THR A 124 -1.60 -5.65 7.25
C THR A 124 -2.82 -6.38 6.69
N LYS A 125 -3.49 -5.78 5.72
CA LYS A 125 -4.60 -6.41 5.01
C LYS A 125 -4.06 -6.95 3.68
N ASP A 126 -4.43 -8.17 3.34
CA ASP A 126 -4.18 -8.78 2.03
C ASP A 126 -5.52 -9.30 1.47
N TYR A 127 -5.59 -9.52 0.16
CA TYR A 127 -6.72 -10.13 -0.53
C TYR A 127 -6.26 -10.82 -1.80
N ARG A 128 -6.58 -12.12 -1.90
CA ARG A 128 -6.11 -12.97 -3.01
C ARG A 128 -7.27 -13.58 -3.76
N ARG A 129 -7.06 -13.81 -5.04
CA ARG A 129 -7.93 -14.64 -5.88
C ARG A 129 -7.53 -16.09 -5.77
N PHE A 130 -8.49 -16.98 -5.53
CA PHE A 130 -8.26 -18.43 -5.50
C PHE A 130 -8.86 -19.03 -6.76
N ALA A 131 -8.05 -19.75 -7.53
CA ALA A 131 -8.55 -20.59 -8.62
C ALA A 131 -9.03 -21.91 -8.02
N ILE A 132 -10.27 -22.28 -8.31
CA ILE A 132 -10.94 -23.40 -7.64
C ILE A 132 -11.46 -24.36 -8.70
N ALA A 133 -11.15 -25.64 -8.54
CA ALA A 133 -11.75 -26.72 -9.32
C ALA A 133 -12.85 -27.42 -8.52
N ARG A 134 -13.79 -28.01 -9.25
CA ARG A 134 -14.81 -28.91 -8.71
C ARG A 134 -14.66 -30.27 -9.37
N ASP A 135 -14.58 -31.32 -8.57
CA ASP A 135 -14.53 -32.69 -9.06
C ASP A 135 -15.87 -33.07 -9.73
N PRO A 136 -15.89 -33.58 -10.97
CA PRO A 136 -17.13 -33.83 -11.71
C PRO A 136 -18.03 -34.94 -11.12
N HIS A 137 -17.46 -35.85 -10.32
CA HIS A 137 -18.15 -37.04 -9.82
C HIS A 137 -18.51 -36.94 -8.33
N THR A 138 -17.66 -36.27 -7.55
CA THR A 138 -17.80 -36.13 -6.09
C THR A 138 -18.20 -34.73 -5.67
N CYS A 139 -18.18 -33.76 -6.58
CA CYS A 139 -18.45 -32.34 -6.32
C CYS A 139 -17.55 -31.70 -5.28
N ALA A 140 -16.44 -32.35 -4.95
CA ALA A 140 -15.46 -31.83 -4.02
C ALA A 140 -14.74 -30.63 -4.61
N TYR A 141 -14.50 -29.61 -3.80
CA TYR A 141 -13.69 -28.46 -4.18
C TYR A 141 -12.21 -28.73 -3.95
N SER A 142 -11.36 -28.22 -4.83
CA SER A 142 -9.92 -28.13 -4.63
C SER A 142 -9.42 -26.76 -5.04
N VAL A 143 -8.43 -26.23 -4.30
CA VAL A 143 -7.74 -24.99 -4.66
C VAL A 143 -6.61 -25.36 -5.62
N LEU A 144 -6.72 -24.88 -6.86
CA LEU A 144 -5.69 -25.07 -7.89
C LEU A 144 -4.51 -24.14 -7.66
N SER A 145 -4.80 -22.89 -7.32
CA SER A 145 -3.78 -21.88 -7.03
C SER A 145 -4.34 -20.75 -6.17
N ILE A 146 -3.43 -20.08 -5.48
CA ILE A 146 -3.68 -18.83 -4.78
C ILE A 146 -2.93 -17.75 -5.56
N GLY A 147 -3.63 -16.69 -5.97
CA GLY A 147 -3.06 -15.59 -6.73
C GLY A 147 -2.09 -14.75 -5.90
N ASP A 148 -1.37 -13.87 -6.58
CA ASP A 148 -0.33 -13.01 -6.01
C ASP A 148 -0.90 -11.89 -5.10
N TYR A 149 -0.03 -11.15 -4.41
CA TYR A 149 -0.42 -10.11 -3.44
C TYR A 149 -1.46 -9.15 -4.01
N HIS A 150 -2.56 -8.97 -3.29
CA HIS A 150 -3.68 -8.12 -3.71
C HIS A 150 -4.35 -8.51 -5.04
N SER A 151 -4.21 -9.77 -5.49
CA SER A 151 -4.85 -10.30 -6.70
C SER A 151 -6.37 -10.46 -6.62
N GLY A 152 -6.97 -10.37 -5.42
CA GLY A 152 -8.41 -10.56 -5.21
C GLY A 152 -9.19 -9.27 -4.94
N PRO A 153 -9.25 -8.31 -5.89
CA PRO A 153 -9.79 -6.98 -5.63
C PRO A 153 -11.26 -6.98 -5.22
N ASN A 154 -12.05 -7.99 -5.57
CA ASN A 154 -13.48 -8.03 -5.22
C ASN A 154 -13.69 -8.22 -3.71
N ALA A 155 -12.75 -8.86 -3.02
CA ALA A 155 -12.77 -9.01 -1.56
C ALA A 155 -12.42 -7.69 -0.82
N ARG A 156 -12.13 -6.61 -1.56
CA ARG A 156 -12.01 -5.26 -1.00
C ARG A 156 -13.39 -4.73 -0.64
N LYS A 157 -13.64 -4.50 0.66
CA LYS A 157 -14.81 -3.72 1.08
C LYS A 157 -14.81 -2.36 0.35
N PRO A 158 -15.86 -2.03 -0.43
CA PRO A 158 -16.00 -0.70 -1.01
C PRO A 158 -16.13 0.33 0.11
N ARG A 159 -15.45 1.48 -0.04
CA ARG A 159 -15.71 2.63 0.81
C ARG A 159 -17.04 3.24 0.35
N ARG A 160 -17.94 3.60 1.27
CA ARG A 160 -19.11 4.42 0.91
C ARG A 160 -18.58 5.73 0.31
N GLY A 161 -18.83 5.96 -0.98
CA GLY A 161 -18.38 7.15 -1.72
C GLY A 161 -17.19 6.94 -2.68
N ALA A 162 -16.54 5.77 -2.72
CA ALA A 162 -15.44 5.52 -3.66
C ALA A 162 -15.94 4.83 -4.93
N THR A 163 -16.32 5.59 -5.95
CA THR A 163 -16.43 5.07 -7.32
C THR A 163 -15.01 4.84 -7.87
N ASN A 164 -14.42 3.70 -7.49
CA ASN A 164 -13.05 3.29 -7.87
C ASN A 164 -12.92 2.79 -9.33
N ALA A 165 -13.70 3.33 -10.26
CA ALA A 165 -13.53 3.01 -11.68
C ALA A 165 -12.70 4.11 -12.34
N THR A 166 -11.40 4.14 -12.06
CA THR A 166 -10.44 4.85 -12.92
C THR A 166 -10.59 4.29 -14.33
N ILE A 167 -11.22 5.04 -15.23
CA ILE A 167 -11.31 4.64 -16.64
C ILE A 167 -9.89 4.68 -17.18
N ALA A 168 -9.42 3.54 -17.70
CA ALA A 168 -8.13 3.47 -18.37
C ALA A 168 -8.09 4.52 -19.49
N THR A 169 -7.11 5.43 -19.45
CA THR A 169 -6.79 6.24 -20.64
C THR A 169 -6.51 5.31 -21.82
N PRO A 170 -6.76 5.77 -23.06
CA PRO A 170 -6.39 4.99 -24.24
C PRO A 170 -4.93 4.56 -24.10
N PRO A 171 -4.63 3.27 -24.27
CA PRO A 171 -3.25 2.80 -24.20
C PRO A 171 -2.41 3.59 -25.23
N PRO A 172 -1.13 3.85 -24.94
CA PRO A 172 -0.22 4.33 -25.97
C PRO A 172 -0.30 3.39 -27.18
N PRO A 173 -0.01 3.89 -28.40
CA PRO A 173 -0.10 3.07 -29.60
C PRO A 173 0.66 1.76 -29.40
N ALA A 174 -0.04 0.63 -29.52
CA ALA A 174 0.52 -0.69 -29.31
C ALA A 174 1.75 -0.87 -30.21
N LEU A 175 2.81 -1.47 -29.65
CA LEU A 175 4.01 -1.79 -30.43
C LEU A 175 3.60 -2.68 -31.61
N SER A 176 4.25 -2.56 -32.77
CA SER A 176 4.04 -3.56 -33.81
C SER A 176 4.63 -4.90 -33.36
N ARG A 177 4.12 -6.03 -33.88
CA ARG A 177 4.65 -7.36 -33.57
C ARG A 177 6.16 -7.45 -33.77
N SER A 178 6.70 -6.84 -34.84
CA SER A 178 8.13 -6.88 -35.12
C SER A 178 8.94 -6.07 -34.10
N GLN A 179 8.42 -4.94 -33.63
CA GLN A 179 9.02 -4.14 -32.56
C GLN A 179 9.01 -4.91 -31.23
N PHE A 180 7.88 -5.56 -30.90
CA PHE A 180 7.75 -6.31 -29.66
C PHE A 180 8.71 -7.51 -29.58
N VAL A 181 8.78 -8.29 -30.65
CA VAL A 181 9.64 -9.49 -30.74
C VAL A 181 11.14 -9.14 -30.66
N GLN A 182 11.53 -7.98 -31.19
CA GLN A 182 12.91 -7.48 -31.12
C GLN A 182 13.24 -6.79 -29.79
N GLY A 183 12.23 -6.53 -28.97
CA GLY A 183 12.38 -5.85 -27.69
C GLY A 183 13.11 -6.68 -26.64
N ALA A 184 13.66 -5.99 -25.64
CA ALA A 184 14.20 -6.61 -24.43
C ALA A 184 13.52 -5.95 -23.22
N TYR A 185 12.92 -6.77 -22.37
CA TYR A 185 12.03 -6.32 -21.30
C TYR A 185 12.53 -6.78 -19.93
N LEU A 186 12.24 -5.96 -18.92
CA LEU A 186 12.43 -6.25 -17.50
C LEU A 186 11.11 -6.01 -16.78
N ALA A 187 10.59 -7.00 -16.07
CA ALA A 187 9.39 -6.90 -15.27
C ALA A 187 9.69 -7.21 -13.81
N TYR A 188 9.11 -6.45 -12.90
CA TYR A 188 9.09 -6.73 -11.47
C TYR A 188 7.69 -7.19 -11.11
N LEU A 189 7.56 -8.36 -10.49
CA LEU A 189 6.27 -8.94 -10.11
C LEU A 189 6.23 -9.16 -8.60
N GLY A 190 5.09 -8.79 -7.99
CA GLY A 190 4.85 -8.96 -6.56
C GLY A 190 5.74 -8.07 -5.69
N GLY A 191 5.98 -8.51 -4.46
CA GLY A 191 6.81 -7.82 -3.47
C GLY A 191 6.03 -6.91 -2.51
N GLY A 192 6.76 -6.40 -1.51
CA GLY A 192 6.20 -5.66 -0.39
C GLY A 192 6.03 -4.15 -0.62
N ASP A 193 6.32 -3.65 -1.82
CA ASP A 193 6.34 -2.20 -2.13
C ASP A 193 4.95 -1.58 -2.24
N ARG A 194 3.93 -2.41 -2.48
CA ARG A 194 2.54 -1.97 -2.66
C ARG A 194 1.98 -1.44 -1.35
N CYS A 195 1.30 -0.28 -1.41
CA CYS A 195 0.69 0.40 -0.27
C CYS A 195 1.67 0.87 0.81
N LYS A 196 2.98 0.94 0.51
CA LYS A 196 3.98 1.55 1.39
C LYS A 196 3.99 3.07 1.23
N PRO A 197 4.52 3.83 2.22
CA PRO A 197 4.73 5.26 2.07
C PRO A 197 5.49 5.58 0.79
N MET A 198 5.15 6.71 0.16
CA MET A 198 5.67 7.05 -1.16
C MET A 198 7.20 7.12 -1.23
N PRO A 199 7.94 7.66 -0.24
CA PRO A 199 9.42 7.60 -0.28
C PRO A 199 9.97 6.18 -0.45
N HIS A 200 9.34 5.19 0.21
CA HIS A 200 9.73 3.79 0.07
C HIS A 200 9.40 3.27 -1.33
N TYR A 201 8.17 3.46 -1.80
CA TYR A 201 7.79 3.04 -3.16
C TYR A 201 8.69 3.70 -4.23
N LEU A 202 8.98 5.00 -4.10
CA LEU A 202 9.83 5.73 -5.04
C LEU A 202 11.28 5.24 -5.02
N ARG A 203 11.84 4.88 -3.86
CA ARG A 203 13.16 4.23 -3.77
C ARG A 203 13.18 2.93 -4.56
N SER A 204 12.15 2.11 -4.43
CA SER A 204 11.99 0.85 -5.16
C SER A 204 11.79 1.05 -6.65
N LEU A 205 10.98 2.03 -7.06
CA LEU A 205 10.81 2.40 -8.46
C LEU A 205 12.12 2.88 -9.09
N LEU A 206 12.86 3.76 -8.40
CA LEU A 206 14.18 4.22 -8.85
C LEU A 206 15.17 3.07 -9.00
N CYS A 207 15.09 2.07 -8.13
CA CYS A 207 15.90 0.87 -8.25
C CYS A 207 15.57 0.07 -9.52
N ALA A 208 14.28 -0.18 -9.78
CA ALA A 208 13.85 -0.88 -10.99
C ALA A 208 14.25 -0.13 -12.28
N LEU A 209 14.13 1.21 -12.28
CA LEU A 209 14.58 2.06 -13.38
C LEU A 209 16.10 1.99 -13.58
N ALA A 210 16.87 1.94 -12.49
CA ALA A 210 18.33 1.85 -12.54
C ALA A 210 18.77 0.54 -13.18
N GLU A 211 18.14 -0.57 -12.79
CA GLU A 211 18.41 -1.87 -13.37
C GLU A 211 18.00 -1.93 -14.85
N ALA A 212 16.80 -1.46 -15.20
CA ALA A 212 16.33 -1.42 -16.59
C ALA A 212 17.30 -0.64 -17.49
N ARG A 213 17.74 0.53 -17.03
CA ARG A 213 18.75 1.34 -17.72
C ARG A 213 20.09 0.61 -17.83
N TYR A 214 20.54 -0.03 -16.76
CA TYR A 214 21.81 -0.77 -16.73
C TYR A 214 21.81 -1.96 -17.71
N LEU A 215 20.71 -2.70 -17.77
CA LEU A 215 20.54 -3.85 -18.66
C LEU A 215 20.15 -3.47 -20.09
N ASN A 216 19.92 -2.17 -20.37
CA ASN A 216 19.39 -1.65 -21.63
C ASN A 216 18.07 -2.35 -22.04
N ARG A 217 17.12 -2.40 -21.09
CA ARG A 217 15.81 -3.04 -21.27
C ARG A 217 14.68 -2.05 -21.04
N THR A 218 13.57 -2.26 -21.74
CA THR A 218 12.31 -1.56 -21.48
C THR A 218 11.72 -2.10 -20.18
N LEU A 219 11.42 -1.20 -19.24
CA LEU A 219 10.78 -1.56 -17.98
C LEU A 219 9.28 -1.78 -18.21
N VAL A 220 8.79 -2.95 -17.81
CA VAL A 220 7.36 -3.24 -17.69
C VAL A 220 6.92 -2.72 -16.34
N LEU A 221 6.03 -1.73 -16.30
CA LEU A 221 5.66 -1.03 -15.07
C LEU A 221 4.14 -0.89 -14.94
N ASP A 222 3.60 -1.25 -13.79
CA ASP A 222 2.25 -0.87 -13.38
C ASP A 222 2.23 0.63 -13.08
N LEU A 223 1.47 1.39 -13.88
CA LEU A 223 1.27 2.83 -13.68
C LEU A 223 0.13 3.13 -12.69
N THR A 224 -0.49 2.09 -12.13
CA THR A 224 -1.40 2.20 -10.99
C THR A 224 -0.63 2.10 -9.67
N LEU A 225 -1.15 2.77 -8.64
CA LEU A 225 -0.51 2.92 -7.34
C LEU A 225 -1.51 2.65 -6.22
N CYS A 226 -1.01 2.05 -5.15
CA CYS A 226 -1.67 2.01 -3.87
C CYS A 226 -1.08 3.05 -2.94
N LEU A 227 -1.87 4.08 -2.61
CA LEU A 227 -1.45 5.12 -1.68
C LEU A 227 -1.57 4.59 -0.24
N ALA A 228 -0.52 4.76 0.54
CA ALA A 228 -0.47 4.27 1.92
C ALA A 228 -1.55 4.92 2.80
N ALA A 229 -2.00 4.17 3.83
CA ALA A 229 -2.97 4.65 4.81
C ALA A 229 -2.51 5.89 5.59
N SER A 230 -1.20 6.14 5.66
CA SER A 230 -0.62 7.33 6.30
C SER A 230 -1.03 8.64 5.62
N TYR A 231 -1.42 8.59 4.34
CA TYR A 231 -1.85 9.77 3.59
C TYR A 231 -3.36 10.01 3.65
N ALA A 232 -4.11 9.16 4.35
CA ALA A 232 -5.52 9.36 4.55
C ALA A 232 -5.79 10.54 5.50
N ALA A 233 -6.90 11.24 5.30
CA ALA A 233 -7.28 12.38 6.13
C ALA A 233 -7.30 12.01 7.63
N PRO A 234 -6.80 12.90 8.52
CA PRO A 234 -6.79 12.68 9.96
C PRO A 234 -8.17 12.31 10.51
N GLY A 235 -8.22 11.40 11.49
CA GLY A 235 -9.47 10.99 12.14
C GLY A 235 -10.31 9.97 11.35
N THR A 236 -9.93 9.61 10.12
CA THR A 236 -10.70 8.64 9.31
C THR A 236 -10.31 7.17 9.55
N GLY A 237 -9.31 6.90 10.41
CA GLY A 237 -8.80 5.54 10.64
C GLY A 237 -8.22 4.90 9.38
N GLY A 238 -7.54 5.72 8.57
CA GLY A 238 -7.11 5.49 7.18
C GLY A 238 -6.87 4.05 6.74
N MET A 239 -7.40 3.71 5.56
CA MET A 239 -7.10 2.47 4.85
C MET A 239 -6.31 2.83 3.57
N PRO A 240 -5.40 1.98 3.08
CA PRO A 240 -4.70 2.24 1.84
C PRO A 240 -5.66 2.42 0.64
N GLU A 241 -5.29 3.29 -0.28
CA GLU A 241 -6.09 3.66 -1.46
C GLU A 241 -5.45 3.12 -2.74
N GLU A 242 -5.95 1.96 -3.17
CA GLU A 242 -5.59 1.34 -4.46
C GLU A 242 -6.25 2.03 -5.66
N GLY A 243 -5.58 1.97 -6.80
CA GLY A 243 -6.09 2.40 -8.10
C GLY A 243 -5.80 3.87 -8.43
N LYS A 244 -4.94 4.54 -7.64
CA LYS A 244 -4.41 5.86 -7.97
C LYS A 244 -3.50 5.74 -9.19
N ARG A 245 -3.31 6.82 -9.94
CA ARG A 245 -2.41 6.82 -11.10
C ARG A 245 -1.08 7.43 -10.70
N LEU A 246 0.03 6.80 -11.07
CA LEU A 246 1.38 7.33 -10.80
C LEU A 246 1.56 8.74 -11.39
N ALA A 247 0.94 8.99 -12.55
CA ALA A 247 0.94 10.29 -13.24
C ALA A 247 0.30 11.44 -12.45
N PHE A 248 -0.43 11.16 -11.37
CA PHE A 248 -0.95 12.21 -10.49
C PHE A 248 0.13 12.81 -9.59
N TYR A 249 1.23 12.09 -9.37
CA TYR A 249 2.28 12.45 -8.43
C TYR A 249 3.61 12.72 -9.13
N ILE A 250 3.92 11.93 -10.17
CA ILE A 250 5.19 11.93 -10.88
C ILE A 250 4.98 12.31 -12.34
N ASP A 251 5.91 13.04 -12.92
CA ASP A 251 5.99 13.30 -14.35
C ASP A 251 6.41 12.02 -15.10
N VAL A 252 5.42 11.21 -15.47
CA VAL A 252 5.63 9.93 -16.18
C VAL A 252 6.18 10.15 -17.59
N GLU A 253 5.83 11.26 -18.25
CA GLU A 253 6.37 11.60 -19.58
C GLU A 253 7.87 11.89 -19.49
N HIS A 254 8.28 12.68 -18.48
CA HIS A 254 9.70 12.85 -18.20
C HIS A 254 10.37 11.52 -17.85
N LEU A 255 9.73 10.67 -17.04
CA LEU A 255 10.27 9.38 -16.66
C LEU A 255 10.54 8.48 -17.88
N GLN A 256 9.58 8.42 -18.81
CA GLN A 256 9.67 7.70 -20.09
C GLN A 256 10.79 8.24 -20.99
N SER A 257 11.10 9.53 -20.92
CA SER A 257 12.23 10.13 -21.65
C SER A 257 13.61 9.65 -21.13
N GLN A 258 13.68 9.15 -19.90
CA GLN A 258 14.94 8.73 -19.26
C GLN A 258 15.16 7.21 -19.33
N VAL A 259 14.09 6.43 -19.22
CA VAL A 259 14.12 4.97 -19.30
C VAL A 259 12.87 4.52 -20.09
N PRO A 260 13.01 3.67 -21.12
CA PRO A 260 11.85 3.16 -21.85
C PRO A 260 10.92 2.39 -20.92
N ILE A 261 9.65 2.76 -20.88
CA ILE A 261 8.62 2.11 -20.04
C ILE A 261 7.45 1.70 -20.92
N ILE A 262 6.98 0.47 -20.72
CA ILE A 262 5.70 -0.02 -21.23
C ILE A 262 4.77 -0.29 -20.05
N GLU A 263 3.50 0.10 -20.19
CA GLU A 263 2.50 -0.13 -19.15
C GLU A 263 2.19 -1.63 -19.04
N GLU A 264 2.12 -2.13 -17.81
CA GLU A 264 2.07 -3.56 -17.54
C GLU A 264 0.91 -4.27 -18.23
N ARG A 265 -0.30 -3.70 -18.20
CA ARG A 265 -1.48 -4.34 -18.80
C ARG A 265 -1.34 -4.46 -20.31
N GLN A 266 -0.88 -3.40 -20.97
CA GLN A 266 -0.58 -3.43 -22.40
C GLN A 266 0.49 -4.48 -22.72
N PHE A 267 1.58 -4.54 -21.95
CA PHE A 267 2.64 -5.51 -22.17
C PHE A 267 2.15 -6.96 -22.10
N TRP A 268 1.36 -7.31 -21.08
CA TRP A 268 0.85 -8.67 -20.94
C TRP A 268 -0.17 -9.03 -22.03
N ALA A 269 -1.01 -8.08 -22.46
CA ALA A 269 -1.91 -8.30 -23.60
C ALA A 269 -1.13 -8.59 -24.90
N ASP A 270 -0.04 -7.87 -25.14
CA ASP A 270 0.84 -8.08 -26.30
C ASP A 270 1.64 -9.38 -26.16
N TRP A 271 2.09 -9.73 -24.96
CA TRP A 271 2.77 -10.98 -24.66
C TRP A 271 1.88 -12.19 -24.90
N ASP A 272 0.61 -12.15 -24.47
CA ASP A 272 -0.36 -13.21 -24.72
C ASP A 272 -0.76 -13.31 -26.19
N SER A 273 -0.77 -12.18 -26.91
CA SER A 273 -1.11 -12.15 -28.33
C SER A 273 0.04 -12.65 -29.22
N TRP A 274 1.30 -12.30 -28.90
CA TRP A 274 2.45 -12.51 -29.78
C TRP A 274 3.53 -13.43 -29.22
N GLY A 275 3.59 -13.62 -27.90
CA GLY A 275 4.57 -14.47 -27.22
C GLY A 275 4.26 -15.97 -27.29
N VAL A 276 2.99 -16.34 -27.49
CA VAL A 276 2.50 -17.73 -27.41
C VAL A 276 2.96 -18.61 -28.58
N GLN A 277 3.53 -18.04 -29.65
CA GLN A 277 4.14 -18.83 -30.74
C GLN A 277 5.52 -19.44 -30.38
N GLY A 278 5.91 -19.46 -29.10
CA GLY A 278 7.04 -20.23 -28.58
C GLY A 278 8.43 -19.69 -28.91
N GLN A 279 8.52 -18.51 -29.52
CA GLN A 279 9.79 -17.91 -29.95
C GLN A 279 10.43 -16.98 -28.91
N LEU A 280 9.64 -16.43 -27.99
CA LEU A 280 10.13 -15.47 -26.99
C LEU A 280 10.56 -16.21 -25.72
N ARG A 281 11.78 -15.95 -25.28
CA ARG A 281 12.33 -16.57 -24.06
C ARG A 281 12.13 -15.64 -22.87
N ALA A 282 11.65 -16.21 -21.76
CA ALA A 282 11.54 -15.52 -20.49
C ALA A 282 12.47 -16.17 -19.45
N ARG A 283 13.10 -15.35 -18.62
CA ARG A 283 13.91 -15.78 -17.48
C ARG A 283 13.29 -15.31 -16.19
N LEU A 284 12.93 -16.24 -15.32
CA LEU A 284 12.46 -15.95 -13.98
C LEU A 284 13.63 -15.89 -12.99
N ILE A 285 13.63 -14.87 -12.14
CA ILE A 285 14.58 -14.66 -11.05
C ILE A 285 13.79 -14.51 -9.76
N GLU A 286 13.91 -15.47 -8.86
CA GLU A 286 13.20 -15.46 -7.57
C GLU A 286 14.07 -14.92 -6.41
N ASP A 287 15.39 -14.87 -6.61
CA ASP A 287 16.30 -14.27 -5.63
C ASP A 287 16.28 -12.74 -5.73
N THR A 288 15.70 -12.10 -4.72
CA THR A 288 15.51 -10.66 -4.62
C THR A 288 16.81 -9.87 -4.45
N LYS A 289 17.93 -10.54 -4.15
CA LYS A 289 19.24 -9.92 -3.93
C LYS A 289 20.25 -10.22 -5.05
N LEU A 290 19.84 -10.98 -6.07
CA LEU A 290 20.78 -11.33 -7.13
C LEU A 290 21.16 -10.09 -7.95
N VAL A 291 22.46 -9.78 -8.00
CA VAL A 291 22.99 -8.55 -8.62
C VAL A 291 22.75 -8.50 -10.14
N PRO A 292 22.40 -7.34 -10.71
CA PRO A 292 22.09 -7.19 -12.14
C PRO A 292 23.20 -7.63 -13.10
N ILE A 293 24.48 -7.49 -12.70
CA ILE A 293 25.64 -7.81 -13.55
C ILE A 293 25.61 -9.25 -14.09
N LYS A 294 25.05 -10.19 -13.32
CA LYS A 294 24.90 -11.60 -13.72
C LYS A 294 23.98 -11.79 -14.92
N PHE A 295 23.17 -10.78 -15.25
CA PHE A 295 22.21 -10.81 -16.34
C PHE A 295 22.55 -9.90 -17.51
N SER A 296 23.63 -9.14 -17.44
CA SER A 296 24.08 -8.21 -18.50
C SER A 296 24.28 -8.90 -19.87
N LYS A 297 24.60 -10.20 -19.87
CA LYS A 297 24.83 -11.00 -21.10
C LYS A 297 23.63 -11.85 -21.51
N VAL A 298 22.51 -11.77 -20.78
CA VAL A 298 21.32 -12.59 -21.04
C VAL A 298 20.59 -12.07 -22.27
N ARG A 299 20.29 -12.99 -23.19
CA ARG A 299 19.56 -12.72 -24.45
C ARG A 299 18.08 -13.12 -24.40
N ASP A 300 17.56 -13.45 -23.23
CA ASP A 300 16.13 -13.71 -23.04
C ASP A 300 15.35 -12.42 -23.31
N THR A 301 14.24 -12.53 -24.03
CA THR A 301 13.36 -11.40 -24.39
C THR A 301 12.85 -10.71 -23.13
N LEU A 302 12.40 -11.50 -22.15
CA LEU A 302 11.87 -11.01 -20.89
C LEU A 302 12.72 -11.52 -19.72
N ILE A 303 13.09 -10.60 -18.83
CA ILE A 303 13.58 -10.93 -17.49
C ILE A 303 12.47 -10.58 -16.51
N VAL A 304 12.06 -11.55 -15.69
CA VAL A 304 11.07 -11.36 -14.63
C VAL A 304 11.78 -11.50 -13.29
N ARG A 305 11.81 -10.43 -12.50
CA ARG A 305 12.12 -10.52 -11.08
C ARG A 305 10.83 -10.76 -10.32
N LYS A 306 10.70 -11.94 -9.73
CA LYS A 306 9.56 -12.30 -8.91
C LYS A 306 9.93 -12.12 -7.45
N PHE A 307 9.25 -11.21 -6.80
CA PHE A 307 9.37 -10.96 -5.36
C PHE A 307 8.28 -11.76 -4.67
N GLY A 308 8.66 -12.49 -3.61
CA GLY A 308 7.72 -13.26 -2.81
C GLY A 308 6.70 -12.38 -2.07
N ASP A 309 5.75 -13.02 -1.40
CA ASP A 309 4.64 -12.36 -0.72
C ASP A 309 4.90 -12.06 0.77
N VAL A 310 5.97 -12.62 1.33
CA VAL A 310 6.24 -12.58 2.76
C VAL A 310 7.31 -11.53 3.05
N GLU A 311 6.91 -10.52 3.83
CA GLU A 311 7.85 -9.60 4.49
C GLU A 311 8.50 -10.29 5.71
N PRO A 312 9.75 -9.96 6.08
CA PRO A 312 10.63 -8.95 5.47
C PRO A 312 11.52 -9.51 4.32
N GLY A 313 11.94 -8.64 3.40
CA GLY A 313 13.00 -8.95 2.41
C GLY A 313 12.55 -9.11 0.95
N ASN A 314 11.28 -8.86 0.66
CA ASN A 314 10.67 -8.94 -0.67
C ASN A 314 10.47 -7.56 -1.34
N TYR A 315 11.24 -6.55 -0.93
CA TYR A 315 11.18 -5.21 -1.53
C TYR A 315 12.11 -5.08 -2.74
N TRP A 316 11.68 -4.32 -3.74
CA TRP A 316 12.42 -4.12 -4.99
C TRP A 316 13.74 -3.40 -4.78
N TYR A 317 13.80 -2.45 -3.84
CA TYR A 317 15.03 -1.69 -3.57
C TYR A 317 16.20 -2.61 -3.17
N ASN A 318 15.94 -3.82 -2.65
CA ASN A 318 16.99 -4.78 -2.29
C ASN A 318 17.89 -5.17 -3.48
N VAL A 319 17.38 -5.08 -4.71
CA VAL A 319 18.16 -5.32 -5.94
C VAL A 319 19.32 -4.34 -6.08
N CYS A 320 19.17 -3.13 -5.53
CA CYS A 320 20.15 -2.05 -5.62
C CYS A 320 21.04 -1.92 -4.38
N GLU A 321 20.86 -2.78 -3.38
CA GLU A 321 21.70 -2.79 -2.18
C GLU A 321 22.99 -3.61 -2.39
N GLY A 322 23.90 -3.51 -1.43
CA GLY A 322 25.16 -4.27 -1.44
C GLY A 322 26.03 -3.95 -2.66
N GLU A 323 26.54 -4.99 -3.34
CA GLU A 323 27.43 -4.86 -4.51
C GLU A 323 26.78 -4.13 -5.70
N ALA A 324 25.44 -4.09 -5.78
CA ALA A 324 24.74 -3.38 -6.85
C ALA A 324 24.73 -1.86 -6.67
N LYS A 325 24.93 -1.38 -5.43
CA LYS A 325 24.83 0.05 -5.09
C LYS A 325 25.82 0.92 -5.86
N ASP A 326 27.05 0.42 -6.03
CA ASP A 326 28.11 1.14 -6.74
C ASP A 326 27.97 1.03 -8.26
N LEU A 327 27.25 0.01 -8.73
CA LEU A 327 27.05 -0.28 -10.16
C LEU A 327 25.87 0.52 -10.74
N LEU A 328 24.77 0.58 -9.98
CA LEU A 328 23.54 1.23 -10.38
C LEU A 328 23.62 2.71 -10.04
N ARG A 329 24.03 3.52 -11.03
CA ARG A 329 24.11 4.98 -10.86
C ARG A 329 22.79 5.54 -10.32
N PRO A 330 22.80 6.27 -9.19
CA PRO A 330 21.58 6.79 -8.61
C PRO A 330 20.83 7.70 -9.60
N LEU A 331 19.55 7.39 -9.80
CA LEU A 331 18.65 8.10 -10.71
C LEU A 331 17.88 9.24 -10.01
N HIS A 332 18.41 9.80 -8.91
CA HIS A 332 17.68 10.77 -8.10
C HIS A 332 17.21 12.02 -8.88
N SER A 333 17.90 12.41 -9.97
CA SER A 333 17.51 13.54 -10.83
C SER A 333 16.43 13.21 -11.86
N VAL A 334 16.09 11.93 -12.03
CA VAL A 334 15.07 11.46 -12.99
C VAL A 334 13.67 11.56 -12.40
N MET A 335 13.54 11.58 -11.07
CA MET A 335 12.25 11.79 -10.45
C MET A 335 11.87 13.27 -10.49
N ARG A 336 10.79 13.59 -11.20
CA ARG A 336 10.15 14.90 -11.20
C ARG A 336 8.71 14.78 -10.74
N TRP A 337 8.26 15.76 -9.96
CA TRP A 337 6.86 15.87 -9.60
C TRP A 337 6.00 16.17 -10.82
N ALA A 338 4.76 15.73 -10.78
CA ALA A 338 3.81 15.97 -11.85
C ALA A 338 3.66 17.48 -12.12
N PRO A 339 3.60 17.92 -13.40
CA PRO A 339 3.43 19.33 -13.73
C PRO A 339 2.19 19.97 -13.08
N SER A 340 1.11 19.20 -12.91
CA SER A 340 -0.11 19.65 -12.25
C SER A 340 0.09 20.07 -10.79
N LEU A 341 1.00 19.42 -10.07
CA LEU A 341 1.38 19.80 -8.70
C LEU A 341 2.33 21.00 -8.70
N MET A 342 3.29 21.03 -9.64
CA MET A 342 4.25 22.13 -9.73
C MET A 342 3.58 23.46 -10.12
N HIS A 343 2.53 23.45 -10.94
CA HIS A 343 1.74 24.65 -11.22
C HIS A 343 1.07 25.22 -9.96
N ILE A 344 0.55 24.36 -9.07
CA ILE A 344 0.02 24.80 -7.77
C ILE A 344 1.13 25.46 -6.94
N VAL A 345 2.32 24.85 -6.89
CA VAL A 345 3.49 25.42 -6.19
C VAL A 345 3.83 26.81 -6.73
N ASP A 346 3.89 26.96 -8.05
CA ASP A 346 4.20 28.24 -8.71
C ASP A 346 3.13 29.31 -8.46
N ASP A 347 1.84 28.93 -8.46
CA ASP A 347 0.72 29.83 -8.15
C ASP A 347 0.75 30.29 -6.69
N ILE A 348 1.03 29.38 -5.74
CA ILE A 348 1.22 29.71 -4.31
C ILE A 348 2.36 30.71 -4.15
N ILE A 349 3.53 30.44 -4.75
CA ILE A 349 4.71 31.32 -4.69
C ILE A 349 4.42 32.69 -5.29
N SER A 350 3.69 32.73 -6.40
CA SER A 350 3.34 33.97 -7.10
C SER A 350 2.43 34.89 -6.27
N ARG A 351 1.59 34.30 -5.41
CA ARG A 351 0.75 35.04 -4.45
C ARG A 351 1.58 35.62 -3.29
N MET A 352 2.76 35.06 -3.00
CA MET A 352 3.64 35.47 -1.90
C MET A 352 4.77 36.46 -2.32
N GLN A 353 4.45 37.49 -3.11
CA GLN A 353 5.33 38.56 -3.65
C GLN A 353 6.48 39.04 -2.71
N PRO A 354 7.64 39.47 -3.23
CA PRO A 354 8.60 38.78 -4.10
C PRO A 354 9.61 37.93 -3.29
N ALA A 355 9.36 37.74 -1.99
CA ALA A 355 10.29 37.15 -1.05
C ALA A 355 9.55 36.66 0.21
N PHE A 356 9.47 35.35 0.38
CA PHE A 356 9.01 34.75 1.62
C PHE A 356 10.12 33.91 2.25
N ASP A 357 10.05 33.77 3.56
CA ASP A 357 10.82 32.79 4.32
C ASP A 357 9.92 31.59 4.62
N SER A 358 10.50 30.44 4.92
CA SER A 358 9.74 29.21 5.13
C SER A 358 10.16 28.47 6.39
N VAL A 359 9.18 27.86 7.05
CA VAL A 359 9.33 27.14 8.30
C VAL A 359 8.68 25.78 8.15
N HIS A 360 9.39 24.70 8.48
CA HIS A 360 8.82 23.37 8.54
C HIS A 360 8.62 22.97 10.01
N MET A 361 7.38 22.77 10.42
CA MET A 361 6.98 22.47 11.78
C MET A 361 6.79 20.97 11.99
N ASN A 362 7.69 20.35 12.77
CA ASN A 362 7.56 18.96 13.22
C ASN A 362 7.29 18.84 14.74
N ALA A 363 6.92 19.95 15.41
CA ALA A 363 6.87 20.05 16.86
C ALA A 363 5.53 20.57 17.40
N LYS A 364 5.14 20.10 18.59
CA LYS A 364 4.00 20.60 19.40
C LYS A 364 4.43 21.66 20.44
N GLY A 365 5.51 22.38 20.16
CA GLY A 365 6.20 23.21 21.15
C GLY A 365 5.53 24.56 21.43
N VAL A 366 5.73 25.07 22.64
CA VAL A 366 5.40 26.44 23.08
C VAL A 366 6.54 27.39 22.67
N ASP A 367 6.25 28.67 22.41
CA ASP A 367 7.21 29.75 22.06
C ASP A 367 7.94 29.61 20.71
N LEU A 368 7.35 28.90 19.75
CA LEU A 368 7.93 28.71 18.42
C LEU A 368 7.95 30.00 17.60
N GLY A 369 6.95 30.87 17.76
CA GLY A 369 6.84 32.10 16.97
C GLY A 369 7.96 33.09 17.28
N GLN A 370 8.29 33.29 18.55
CA GLN A 370 9.35 34.20 18.97
C GLN A 370 10.74 33.73 18.46
N ARG A 371 11.05 32.44 18.62
CA ARG A 371 12.36 31.90 18.20
C ARG A 371 12.52 31.90 16.68
N VAL A 372 11.43 31.64 15.95
CA VAL A 372 11.45 31.77 14.50
C VAL A 372 11.59 33.23 14.08
N GLN A 373 10.94 34.17 14.78
CA GLN A 373 11.08 35.61 14.54
C GLN A 373 12.53 36.09 14.72
N GLU A 374 13.22 35.63 15.76
CA GLU A 374 14.64 35.93 16.01
C GLU A 374 15.54 35.48 14.84
N VAL A 375 15.25 34.32 14.24
CA VAL A 375 16.03 33.77 13.12
C VAL A 375 15.68 34.44 11.78
N LEU A 376 14.40 34.66 11.51
CA LEU A 376 13.94 35.20 10.25
C LEU A 376 14.21 36.71 10.16
N GLY A 377 14.08 37.43 11.27
CA GLY A 377 14.08 38.89 11.33
C GLY A 377 12.74 39.44 10.82
N GLY A 378 11.99 40.11 11.69
CA GLY A 378 10.56 40.43 11.50
C GLY A 378 10.19 41.21 10.23
N GLY A 379 8.87 41.28 9.96
CA GLY A 379 8.28 42.10 8.89
C GLY A 379 8.18 41.44 7.50
N ARG A 380 8.30 40.10 7.39
CA ARG A 380 8.23 39.36 6.12
C ARG A 380 7.06 38.38 6.08
N GLN A 381 6.72 37.92 4.88
CA GLN A 381 5.82 36.79 4.67
C GLN A 381 6.53 35.49 5.01
N VAL A 382 5.85 34.60 5.74
CA VAL A 382 6.38 33.31 6.20
C VAL A 382 5.42 32.20 5.79
N TYR A 383 5.92 31.24 5.02
CA TYR A 383 5.20 30.01 4.70
C TYR A 383 5.48 28.94 5.75
N ILE A 384 4.42 28.35 6.32
CA ILE A 384 4.52 27.27 7.28
C ILE A 384 4.11 25.96 6.61
N ALA A 385 5.07 25.04 6.55
CA ALA A 385 4.90 23.67 6.13
C ALA A 385 4.89 22.72 7.34
N GLY A 386 4.33 21.53 7.19
CA GLY A 386 4.49 20.43 8.13
C GLY A 386 3.20 19.70 8.48
N GLU A 387 3.37 18.47 8.95
CA GLU A 387 2.26 17.60 9.33
C GLU A 387 1.63 18.06 10.66
N GLY A 388 0.31 18.28 10.66
CA GLY A 388 -0.43 18.61 11.88
C GLY A 388 -0.40 20.10 12.27
N VAL A 389 -0.02 21.00 11.35
CA VAL A 389 -0.33 22.42 11.47
C VAL A 389 -1.85 22.57 11.57
N ASN A 390 -2.33 23.00 12.72
CA ASN A 390 -3.75 23.22 12.97
C ASN A 390 -3.98 24.71 13.25
N SER A 391 -5.25 25.12 13.21
CA SER A 391 -5.65 26.51 13.44
C SER A 391 -5.14 27.05 14.78
N ALA A 392 -5.15 26.27 15.85
CA ALA A 392 -4.67 26.71 17.16
C ALA A 392 -3.16 27.05 17.17
N LEU A 393 -2.33 26.18 16.59
CA LEU A 393 -0.88 26.41 16.46
C LEU A 393 -0.59 27.63 15.59
N LEU A 394 -1.35 27.78 14.51
CA LEU A 394 -1.20 28.87 13.56
C LEU A 394 -1.56 30.22 14.18
N GLU A 395 -2.67 30.31 14.93
CA GLU A 395 -3.08 31.55 15.59
C GLU A 395 -2.10 31.97 16.69
N SER A 396 -1.57 31.02 17.48
CA SER A 396 -0.48 31.29 18.41
C SER A 396 0.77 31.80 17.68
N PHE A 397 1.15 31.16 16.59
CA PHE A 397 2.34 31.55 15.82
C PHE A 397 2.20 32.95 15.19
N LYS A 398 1.02 33.27 14.63
CA LYS A 398 0.70 34.60 14.09
C LYS A 398 0.83 35.69 15.14
N ALA A 399 0.32 35.44 16.35
CA ALA A 399 0.38 36.40 17.46
C ALA A 399 1.83 36.68 17.91
N GLU A 400 2.68 35.66 17.94
CA GLU A 400 4.07 35.76 18.41
C GLU A 400 5.03 36.32 17.35
N CYS A 401 4.95 35.85 16.10
CA CYS A 401 5.95 36.12 15.06
C CYS A 401 5.90 37.56 14.50
N LYS A 402 4.77 38.27 14.65
CA LYS A 402 4.51 39.59 14.03
C LYS A 402 4.84 39.59 12.52
N CYS A 403 4.46 38.51 11.84
CA CYS A 403 4.73 38.27 10.43
C CYS A 403 3.42 37.89 9.71
N ILE A 404 3.39 38.04 8.38
CA ILE A 404 2.27 37.54 7.57
C ILE A 404 2.50 36.06 7.39
N VAL A 405 1.59 35.23 7.88
CA VAL A 405 1.75 33.77 7.88
C VAL A 405 0.85 33.17 6.81
N HIS A 406 1.45 32.31 5.99
CA HIS A 406 0.77 31.50 4.99
C HIS A 406 0.94 30.01 5.31
N TYR A 407 -0.04 29.20 4.94
CA TYR A 407 -0.02 27.75 5.06
C TYR A 407 -0.82 27.14 3.92
N LEU A 408 -0.62 25.85 3.66
CA LEU A 408 -1.18 25.20 2.47
C LEU A 408 -2.69 25.45 2.31
N ASP A 409 -3.49 25.21 3.35
CA ASP A 409 -4.96 25.23 3.21
C ASP A 409 -5.54 26.62 2.86
N GLU A 410 -4.80 27.73 3.01
CA GLU A 410 -5.24 29.05 2.53
C GLU A 410 -5.38 29.11 0.99
N PHE A 411 -4.73 28.19 0.29
CA PHE A 411 -4.69 28.12 -1.16
C PHE A 411 -5.60 27.02 -1.71
N GLU A 412 -6.58 26.55 -0.92
CA GLU A 412 -7.53 25.52 -1.35
C GLU A 412 -8.25 25.90 -2.65
N ASP A 413 -8.39 27.19 -2.96
CA ASP A 413 -8.95 27.67 -4.22
C ASP A 413 -8.14 27.28 -5.48
N LEU A 414 -6.94 26.70 -5.32
CA LEU A 414 -6.13 26.16 -6.42
C LEU A 414 -6.47 24.70 -6.79
N TRP A 415 -7.03 23.91 -5.87
CA TRP A 415 -7.33 22.48 -6.09
C TRP A 415 -8.72 22.04 -5.60
N GLY A 416 -9.46 22.91 -4.94
CA GLY A 416 -10.80 22.66 -4.43
C GLY A 416 -11.80 22.31 -5.53
N THR A 417 -13.04 22.04 -5.12
CA THR A 417 -14.10 21.66 -6.06
C THR A 417 -14.30 22.75 -7.11
N ASP A 418 -14.51 22.33 -8.37
CA ASP A 418 -14.72 23.20 -9.54
C ASP A 418 -13.55 24.12 -9.93
N THR A 419 -12.38 23.95 -9.32
CA THR A 419 -11.16 24.65 -9.73
C THR A 419 -10.62 24.14 -11.08
N LYS A 420 -9.76 24.93 -11.72
CA LYS A 420 -9.09 24.54 -12.97
C LYS A 420 -8.34 23.21 -12.82
N TRP A 421 -7.62 23.03 -11.70
CA TRP A 421 -6.92 21.78 -11.42
C TRP A 421 -7.91 20.61 -11.27
N PHE A 422 -8.95 20.78 -10.46
CA PHE A 422 -9.94 19.72 -10.22
C PHE A 422 -10.63 19.26 -11.51
N LEU A 423 -11.08 20.20 -12.33
CA LEU A 423 -11.75 19.91 -13.60
C LEU A 423 -10.82 19.21 -14.59
N GLU A 424 -9.56 19.64 -14.66
CA GLU A 424 -8.58 19.02 -15.55
C GLU A 424 -8.21 17.60 -15.09
N MET A 425 -7.96 17.41 -13.79
CA MET A 425 -7.65 16.09 -13.23
C MET A 425 -8.82 15.13 -13.39
N LYS A 426 -10.05 15.61 -13.17
CA LYS A 426 -11.27 14.83 -13.45
C LYS A 426 -11.36 14.42 -14.92
N ARG A 427 -11.07 15.33 -15.85
CA ARG A 427 -11.06 15.05 -17.29
C ARG A 427 -10.01 14.00 -17.66
N LEU A 428 -8.76 14.17 -17.19
CA LEU A 428 -7.66 13.24 -17.41
C LEU A 428 -7.91 11.88 -16.76
N ASN A 429 -8.73 11.83 -15.71
CA ASN A 429 -9.15 10.64 -15.00
C ASN A 429 -10.49 10.06 -15.49
N GLY A 430 -10.85 10.30 -16.76
CA GLY A 430 -12.04 9.69 -17.37
C GLY A 430 -13.36 10.16 -16.75
N GLY A 431 -13.40 11.39 -16.25
CA GLY A 431 -14.59 11.97 -15.61
C GLY A 431 -14.70 11.66 -14.11
N VAL A 432 -13.82 10.84 -13.54
CA VAL A 432 -13.82 10.53 -12.10
C VAL A 432 -13.05 11.61 -11.34
N PRO A 433 -13.69 12.28 -10.35
CA PRO A 433 -13.03 13.28 -9.52
C PRO A 433 -11.74 12.75 -8.87
N VAL A 434 -10.70 13.58 -8.86
CA VAL A 434 -9.44 13.30 -8.16
C VAL A 434 -9.37 14.21 -6.94
N GLU A 435 -9.30 13.62 -5.75
CA GLU A 435 -9.10 14.37 -4.51
C GLU A 435 -7.64 14.82 -4.39
N PHE A 436 -7.43 16.02 -3.84
CA PHE A 436 -6.10 16.52 -3.47
C PHE A 436 -5.65 15.85 -2.17
N ASP A 437 -5.16 14.62 -2.29
CA ASP A 437 -4.86 13.72 -1.20
C ASP A 437 -3.64 14.10 -0.35
N GLY A 438 -3.43 13.41 0.77
CA GLY A 438 -2.39 13.74 1.73
C GLY A 438 -0.96 13.72 1.16
N TYR A 439 -0.68 12.91 0.14
CA TYR A 439 0.64 12.92 -0.47
C TYR A 439 0.83 14.06 -1.46
N MET A 440 -0.22 14.43 -2.22
CA MET A 440 -0.17 15.66 -3.03
C MET A 440 0.06 16.90 -2.16
N ARG A 441 -0.59 16.95 -1.00
CA ARG A 441 -0.37 17.99 0.02
C ARG A 441 1.08 18.01 0.47
N GLU A 442 1.64 16.87 0.88
CA GLU A 442 3.03 16.77 1.31
C GLU A 442 4.01 17.25 0.23
N VAL A 443 3.81 16.85 -1.02
CA VAL A 443 4.65 17.28 -2.16
C VAL A 443 4.58 18.78 -2.35
N VAL A 444 3.38 19.36 -2.45
CA VAL A 444 3.22 20.81 -2.66
C VAL A 444 3.77 21.59 -1.49
N ASP A 445 3.43 21.19 -0.26
CA ASP A 445 3.87 21.84 0.97
C ASP A 445 5.40 21.87 1.09
N ARG A 446 6.03 20.73 0.78
CA ARG A 446 7.49 20.62 0.78
C ARG A 446 8.14 21.46 -0.31
N GLU A 447 7.62 21.45 -1.53
CA GLU A 447 8.20 22.22 -2.64
C GLU A 447 8.07 23.73 -2.41
N VAL A 448 6.95 24.21 -1.86
CA VAL A 448 6.81 25.62 -1.46
C VAL A 448 7.81 25.96 -0.36
N PHE A 449 7.95 25.11 0.68
CA PHE A 449 8.94 25.30 1.73
C PHE A 449 10.36 25.45 1.17
N LEU A 450 10.77 24.59 0.22
CA LEU A 450 12.12 24.62 -0.33
C LEU A 450 12.46 25.93 -1.07
N LYS A 451 11.44 26.65 -1.55
CA LYS A 451 11.56 27.90 -2.32
C LYS A 451 11.69 29.15 -1.45
N GLY A 452 11.47 29.02 -0.13
CA GLY A 452 11.69 30.11 0.82
C GLY A 452 13.16 30.56 0.86
N LYS A 453 13.39 31.87 1.05
CA LYS A 453 14.73 32.47 1.07
C LYS A 453 15.55 32.00 2.26
N LYS A 454 15.00 32.14 3.47
CA LYS A 454 15.45 31.43 4.66
C LYS A 454 14.52 30.24 4.90
N LYS A 455 15.11 29.11 5.25
CA LYS A 455 14.42 27.86 5.55
C LYS A 455 14.77 27.45 6.98
N VAL A 456 13.76 27.29 7.82
CA VAL A 456 13.92 26.91 9.21
C VAL A 456 13.19 25.61 9.46
N GLU A 457 13.91 24.58 9.89
CA GLU A 457 13.29 23.34 10.37
C GLU A 457 13.17 23.39 11.89
N VAL A 458 11.96 23.12 12.38
CA VAL A 458 11.67 22.99 13.80
C VAL A 458 11.60 21.51 14.15
N LEU A 459 12.64 21.00 14.80
CA LEU A 459 12.70 19.61 15.23
C LEU A 459 11.77 19.32 16.41
N ARG A 460 11.40 18.06 16.60
CA ARG A 460 10.43 17.58 17.61
C ARG A 460 10.75 17.99 19.05
N ASN A 461 12.03 18.26 19.36
CA ASN A 461 12.51 18.74 20.66
C ASN A 461 12.54 20.28 20.76
N GLY A 462 11.93 20.98 19.81
CA GLY A 462 11.96 22.44 19.68
C GLY A 462 13.28 23.00 19.16
N PHE A 463 14.27 22.19 18.78
CA PHE A 463 15.53 22.71 18.25
C PHE A 463 15.32 23.31 16.85
N LEU A 464 15.92 24.47 16.57
CA LEU A 464 15.83 25.14 15.27
C LEU A 464 17.07 24.83 14.45
N TRP A 465 16.87 24.44 13.19
CA TRP A 465 17.96 24.25 12.24
C TRP A 465 17.72 25.07 10.97
N THR A 466 18.67 25.93 10.61
CA THR A 466 18.60 26.70 9.37
C THR A 466 19.26 25.91 8.24
N LEU A 467 18.49 25.55 7.22
CA LEU A 467 19.02 24.91 6.02
C LEU A 467 19.90 25.89 5.24
N PRO A 468 21.11 25.52 4.80
CA PRO A 468 21.92 26.36 3.93
C PRO A 468 21.20 26.62 2.60
N ARG A 469 21.49 27.76 1.96
CA ARG A 469 20.85 28.19 0.69
C ARG A 469 20.92 27.16 -0.45
N TYR A 470 21.80 26.17 -0.35
CA TYR A 470 22.05 25.13 -1.35
C TYR A 470 21.66 23.71 -0.91
N ALA A 471 20.86 23.54 0.15
CA ALA A 471 20.31 22.22 0.49
C ALA A 471 19.40 21.72 -0.65
N SER A 472 19.98 20.91 -1.54
CA SER A 472 19.37 20.34 -2.72
C SER A 472 18.39 19.22 -2.36
N LYS A 473 17.51 18.90 -3.32
CA LYS A 473 16.38 17.95 -3.38
C LYS A 473 16.59 16.52 -2.83
N SER A 474 17.73 16.21 -2.20
CA SER A 474 18.11 14.85 -1.79
C SER A 474 17.28 14.26 -0.66
N LEU A 475 16.55 15.06 0.13
CA LEU A 475 15.79 14.55 1.28
C LEU A 475 14.50 13.79 0.91
N VAL A 476 14.15 13.67 -0.37
CA VAL A 476 12.94 12.95 -0.83
C VAL A 476 13.17 11.43 -0.86
N ILE A 477 14.44 10.98 -0.86
CA ILE A 477 14.80 9.59 -1.18
C ILE A 477 15.58 8.89 -0.04
N ASP A 478 15.98 9.62 1.02
CA ASP A 478 16.69 9.06 2.17
C ASP A 478 15.78 8.79 3.38
#